data_AF-A0A7W1LLG0-F1
#
_entry.id   AF-A0A7W1LLG0-F1
#
_cell.length_a   1.000
_cell.length_b   1.000
_cell.length_c   1.000
_cell.angle_alpha   90.00
_cell.angle_beta   90.00
_cell.angle_gamma   90.00
#
_symmetry.space_group_name_H-M   'P 1'
#
loop_
_entity.id
_entity.type
_entity.pdbx_description
1 polymer ?
#
loop_
_entity_poly.entity_id
_entity_poly.type
_entity_poly.pdbx_seq_one_letter_code
_entity_poly.pdbx_strand_id
1 'polypeptide(L)'
;MHRRGGAVDAVLASARLPVLFAPLPDAAGRLLVDGGVLDNLPVDLLTERAEGPVVAVNIGTGGNGRARSGPPRLPALGETLLRTMMIGSGGAVAAARAHGAWVVSPASFGVGLLEFHQMDRMVQAGRAAARALLDRAAGDLTGDLGEHSGTDLEELAATGRQPATR
;
A
#
# COMPACT_ATOMS: atom_id res chain seq x y z
N MET A 1 7.08 -15.77 4.72
CA MET A 1 5.93 -16.28 3.94
C MET A 1 5.52 -17.66 4.44
N HIS A 2 4.27 -17.84 4.87
CA HIS A 2 3.72 -19.16 5.19
C HIS A 2 3.30 -19.87 3.90
N ARG A 3 3.76 -21.11 3.68
CA ARG A 3 3.44 -21.92 2.47
C ARG A 3 2.85 -23.30 2.77
N ARG A 4 2.81 -23.67 4.05
CA ARG A 4 2.35 -24.96 4.56
C ARG A 4 1.70 -24.71 5.92
N GLY A 5 0.88 -25.66 6.37
CA GLY A 5 0.14 -25.56 7.63
C GLY A 5 -1.26 -24.95 7.47
N GLY A 6 -1.87 -24.59 8.60
CA GLY A 6 -3.21 -24.03 8.64
C GLY A 6 -3.27 -22.59 8.13
N ALA A 7 -4.20 -22.31 7.22
CA ALA A 7 -4.41 -20.95 6.71
C ALA A 7 -4.82 -19.97 7.83
N VAL A 8 -5.60 -20.43 8.80
CA VAL A 8 -6.02 -19.61 9.95
C VAL A 8 -4.81 -19.16 10.77
N ASP A 9 -3.88 -20.06 11.08
CA ASP A 9 -2.68 -19.73 11.86
C ASP A 9 -1.79 -18.74 11.11
N ALA A 10 -1.63 -18.93 9.79
CA ALA A 10 -0.87 -18.02 8.94
C ALA A 10 -1.48 -16.61 8.92
N VAL A 11 -2.81 -16.51 8.80
CA VAL A 11 -3.52 -15.22 8.82
C VAL A 11 -3.43 -14.57 10.21
N LEU A 12 -3.61 -15.33 11.28
CA LEU A 12 -3.50 -14.83 12.66
C LEU A 12 -2.09 -14.33 12.98
N ALA A 13 -1.06 -15.05 12.54
CA ALA A 13 0.33 -14.60 12.65
C ALA A 13 0.56 -13.32 11.85
N SER A 14 0.07 -13.28 10.60
CA SER A 14 0.24 -12.13 9.71
C SER A 14 -0.47 -10.87 10.18
N ALA A 15 -1.51 -10.98 11.01
CA ALA A 15 -2.29 -9.85 11.54
C ALA A 15 -1.92 -9.50 13.00
N ARG A 16 -0.79 -10.00 13.49
CA ARG A 16 -0.35 -9.83 14.89
C ARG A 16 0.36 -8.50 15.11
N LEU A 17 -0.38 -7.40 14.91
CA LEU A 17 0.13 -6.04 15.00
C LEU A 17 0.74 -5.80 16.39
N PRO A 18 2.03 -5.40 16.48
CA PRO A 18 2.62 -5.01 17.75
C PRO A 18 1.81 -3.88 18.40
N VAL A 19 1.88 -3.76 19.73
CA VAL A 19 1.04 -2.88 20.57
C VAL A 19 -0.41 -3.36 20.72
N LEU A 20 -1.00 -4.01 19.71
CA LEU A 20 -2.39 -4.50 19.77
C LEU A 20 -2.49 -5.96 20.21
N PHE A 21 -1.54 -6.79 19.78
CA PHE A 21 -1.57 -8.23 20.04
C PHE A 21 -0.20 -8.74 20.50
N ALA A 22 -0.23 -9.76 21.37
CA ALA A 22 0.98 -10.50 21.72
C ALA A 22 1.48 -11.33 20.52
N PRO A 23 2.80 -11.48 20.33
CA PRO A 23 3.37 -12.32 19.28
C PRO A 23 2.82 -13.76 19.35
N LEU A 24 2.72 -14.43 18.19
CA LEU A 24 2.26 -15.80 18.11
C LEU A 24 3.47 -16.76 18.08
N PRO A 25 3.61 -17.70 19.02
CA PRO A 25 4.66 -18.71 18.94
C PRO A 25 4.35 -19.73 17.85
N ASP A 26 5.36 -20.14 17.09
CA ASP A 26 5.24 -21.28 16.17
C ASP A 26 5.76 -22.59 16.79
N ALA A 27 5.58 -23.70 16.06
CA ALA A 27 6.02 -25.02 16.52
C ALA A 27 7.55 -25.15 16.72
N ALA A 28 8.34 -24.23 16.17
CA ALA A 28 9.79 -24.17 16.34
C ALA A 28 10.22 -23.20 17.46
N GLY A 29 9.26 -22.61 18.19
CA GLY A 29 9.52 -21.67 19.28
C GLY A 29 9.85 -20.24 18.82
N ARG A 30 9.65 -19.91 17.55
CA ARG A 30 9.84 -18.54 17.04
C ARG A 30 8.60 -17.70 17.36
N LEU A 31 8.81 -16.41 17.64
CA LEU A 31 7.72 -15.47 17.87
C LEU A 31 7.40 -14.71 16.58
N LEU A 32 6.17 -14.85 16.11
CA LEU A 32 5.66 -14.23 14.89
C LEU A 32 4.89 -12.96 15.21
N VAL A 33 5.18 -11.90 14.45
CA VAL A 33 4.47 -10.62 14.47
C VAL A 33 3.94 -10.31 13.07
N ASP A 34 3.12 -9.26 12.96
CA ASP A 34 2.61 -8.76 11.69
C ASP A 34 3.73 -8.51 10.65
N GLY A 35 3.52 -9.02 9.44
CA GLY A 35 4.50 -8.93 8.36
C GLY A 35 4.68 -7.51 7.82
N GLY A 36 3.68 -6.65 7.93
CA GLY A 36 3.71 -5.27 7.46
C GLY A 36 4.75 -4.40 8.15
N VAL A 37 5.25 -4.82 9.32
CA VAL A 37 6.36 -4.18 10.04
C VAL A 37 7.68 -4.31 9.28
N LEU A 38 7.88 -5.43 8.57
CA LEU A 38 9.12 -5.71 7.83
C LEU A 38 8.95 -5.49 6.34
N ASP A 39 7.84 -5.96 5.78
CA ASP A 39 7.56 -5.90 4.35
C ASP A 39 6.05 -5.85 4.10
N ASN A 40 5.56 -4.64 3.85
CA ASN A 40 4.14 -4.40 3.60
C ASN A 40 3.74 -4.63 2.13
N LEU A 41 4.70 -4.80 1.22
CA LEU A 41 4.45 -5.11 -0.20
C LEU A 41 5.52 -6.13 -0.68
N PRO A 42 5.33 -7.44 -0.37
CA PRO A 42 6.29 -8.50 -0.69
C PRO A 42 6.26 -8.88 -2.18
N VAL A 43 6.52 -7.89 -3.03
CA VAL A 43 6.40 -7.98 -4.48
C VAL A 43 7.54 -8.76 -5.09
N ASP A 44 8.76 -8.58 -4.58
CA ASP A 44 9.95 -9.35 -4.97
C ASP A 44 9.66 -10.86 -4.97
N LEU A 45 9.12 -11.39 -3.87
CA LEU A 45 8.78 -12.79 -3.68
C LEU A 45 7.69 -13.30 -4.64
N LEU A 46 6.85 -12.41 -5.15
CA LEU A 46 5.76 -12.72 -6.09
C LEU A 46 6.23 -12.62 -7.53
N THR A 47 7.07 -11.62 -7.85
CA THR A 47 7.60 -11.39 -9.20
C THR A 47 8.67 -12.39 -9.61
N GLU A 48 9.36 -13.02 -8.67
CA GLU A 48 10.26 -14.15 -8.94
C GLU A 48 9.54 -15.41 -9.44
N ARG A 49 8.21 -15.39 -9.52
CA ARG A 49 7.37 -16.55 -9.85
C ARG A 49 6.60 -16.33 -11.13
N ALA A 50 6.41 -17.41 -11.88
CA ALA A 50 5.58 -17.41 -13.08
C ALA A 50 4.07 -17.52 -12.74
N GLU A 51 3.59 -16.63 -11.85
CA GLU A 51 2.19 -16.59 -11.39
C GLU A 51 1.35 -15.53 -12.16
N GLY A 52 1.98 -14.76 -13.05
CA GLY A 52 1.34 -13.70 -13.84
C GLY A 52 1.68 -12.30 -13.35
N PRO A 53 1.01 -11.25 -13.89
CA PRO A 53 1.29 -9.88 -13.49
C PRO A 53 0.92 -9.62 -12.03
N VAL A 54 1.81 -8.92 -11.32
CA VAL A 54 1.61 -8.60 -9.91
C VAL A 54 0.92 -7.25 -9.76
N VAL A 55 -0.22 -7.24 -9.07
CA VAL A 55 -0.90 -6.00 -8.65
C VAL A 55 -0.70 -5.80 -7.15
N ALA A 56 0.17 -4.84 -6.80
CA ALA A 56 0.47 -4.49 -5.43
C ALA A 56 -0.50 -3.40 -4.93
N VAL A 57 -1.25 -3.69 -3.87
CA VAL A 57 -2.21 -2.75 -3.26
C VAL A 57 -1.58 -2.13 -2.02
N ASN A 58 -1.11 -0.89 -2.16
CA ASN A 58 -0.50 -0.13 -1.08
C ASN A 58 -1.56 0.61 -0.25
N ILE A 59 -1.85 0.09 0.94
CA ILE A 59 -2.73 0.71 1.93
C ILE A 59 -1.86 1.37 3.01
N GLY A 60 -1.05 2.35 2.61
CA GLY A 60 -0.20 3.08 3.54
C GLY A 60 -0.95 4.23 4.23
N THR A 61 -0.61 4.48 5.51
CA THR A 61 -1.00 5.73 6.21
C THR A 61 -0.34 6.96 5.58
N GLY A 62 0.68 6.77 4.74
CA GLY A 62 1.35 7.78 3.93
C GLY A 62 0.67 8.02 2.60
N GLY A 63 -0.66 8.17 2.59
CA GLY A 63 -1.28 8.83 1.44
C GLY A 63 -0.58 10.17 1.25
N ASN A 64 -0.30 10.55 -0.01
CA ASN A 64 -0.05 11.92 -0.44
C ASN A 64 -1.29 12.80 -0.19
N GLY A 65 -1.87 12.70 1.01
CA GLY A 65 -2.92 13.55 1.49
C GLY A 65 -2.31 14.93 1.54
N ARG A 66 -2.66 15.74 0.53
CA ARG A 66 -2.59 17.20 0.58
C ARG A 66 -2.85 17.61 2.02
N ALA A 67 -1.91 18.36 2.60
CA ALA A 67 -2.00 18.84 3.97
C ALA A 67 -3.45 19.23 4.27
N ARG A 68 -4.10 18.49 5.17
CA ARG A 68 -5.50 18.75 5.48
C ARG A 68 -5.57 20.18 6.01
N SER A 69 -6.34 21.04 5.36
CA SER A 69 -6.64 22.37 5.91
C SER A 69 -7.46 22.17 7.19
N GLY A 70 -6.84 22.42 8.35
CA GLY A 70 -7.45 22.27 9.66
C GLY A 70 -6.41 22.02 10.76
N PRO A 71 -6.79 22.11 12.04
CA PRO A 71 -5.87 21.82 13.14
C PRO A 71 -5.36 20.38 13.05
N PRO A 72 -4.08 20.14 13.35
CA PRO A 72 -3.50 18.79 13.30
C PRO A 72 -4.26 17.88 14.27
N ARG A 73 -4.77 16.74 13.78
CA ARG A 73 -5.28 15.70 14.67
C ARG A 73 -4.10 15.07 15.38
N LEU A 74 -4.09 15.15 16.71
CA LEU A 74 -3.12 14.44 17.54
C LEU A 74 -3.45 12.94 17.46
N PRO A 75 -2.60 12.11 16.84
CA PRO A 75 -2.80 10.67 16.84
C PRO A 75 -2.67 10.12 18.26
N ALA A 76 -3.34 9.00 18.54
CA ALA A 76 -3.12 8.28 19.79
C ALA A 76 -1.67 7.78 19.88
N LEU A 77 -1.17 7.56 21.10
CA LEU A 77 0.20 7.05 21.30
C LEU A 77 0.42 5.69 20.60
N GLY A 78 -0.54 4.77 20.71
CA GLY A 78 -0.48 3.48 20.03
C GLY A 78 -0.44 3.62 18.51
N GLU A 79 -1.18 4.58 17.94
CA GLU A 79 -1.16 4.86 16.51
C GLU A 79 0.19 5.46 16.07
N THR A 80 0.76 6.34 16.88
CA THR A 80 2.09 6.92 16.64
C THR A 80 3.17 5.83 16.64
N LEU A 81 3.18 4.97 17.66
CA LEU A 81 4.13 3.86 17.75
C LEU A 81 4.00 2.92 16.55
N LEU A 82 2.77 2.58 16.17
CA LEU A 82 2.53 1.70 15.03
C LEU A 82 2.96 2.33 13.70
N ARG A 83 2.67 3.61 13.49
CA ARG A 83 3.18 4.34 12.32
C ARG A 83 4.70 4.34 12.29
N THR A 84 5.37 4.57 13.42
CA THR A 84 6.83 4.53 13.51
C THR A 84 7.40 3.17 13.14
N MET A 85 6.80 2.07 13.61
CA MET A 85 7.23 0.72 13.24
C MET A 85 7.05 0.45 11.75
N MET A 86 5.98 0.95 11.15
CA MET A 86 5.67 0.78 9.72
C MET A 86 6.53 1.66 8.80
N ILE A 87 7.30 2.63 9.32
CA ILE A 87 8.28 3.40 8.53
C ILE A 87 9.38 2.49 7.97
N GLY A 88 9.69 1.37 8.63
CA GLY A 88 10.66 0.38 8.13
C GLY A 88 10.29 -0.17 6.75
N SER A 89 8.99 -0.19 6.44
CA SER A 89 8.43 -0.56 5.12
C SER A 89 8.36 0.63 4.15
N GLY A 90 9.05 1.73 4.46
CA GLY A 90 9.18 2.90 3.59
C GLY A 90 9.87 2.56 2.27
N GLY A 91 9.40 3.15 1.18
CA GLY A 91 9.92 2.85 -0.16
C GLY A 91 9.37 1.58 -0.79
N ALA A 92 8.51 0.81 -0.10
CA ALA A 92 7.88 -0.40 -0.63
C ALA A 92 7.17 -0.18 -1.98
N VAL A 93 6.53 0.98 -2.19
CA VAL A 93 5.91 1.34 -3.50
C VAL A 93 6.95 1.50 -4.60
N ALA A 94 8.07 2.17 -4.31
CA ALA A 94 9.13 2.38 -5.28
C ALA A 94 9.81 1.04 -5.63
N ALA A 95 10.09 0.22 -4.61
CA ALA A 95 10.62 -1.13 -4.80
C ALA A 95 9.65 -2.00 -5.61
N ALA A 96 8.36 -2.01 -5.28
CA ALA A 96 7.34 -2.77 -6.02
C ALA A 96 7.31 -2.40 -7.52
N ARG A 97 7.36 -1.10 -7.83
CA ARG A 97 7.43 -0.64 -9.23
C ARG A 97 8.71 -1.07 -9.92
N ALA A 98 9.85 -1.01 -9.22
CA ALA A 98 11.14 -1.45 -9.77
C ALA A 98 11.15 -2.95 -10.08
N HIS A 99 10.37 -3.76 -9.37
CA HIS A 99 10.19 -5.19 -9.64
C HIS A 99 9.11 -5.47 -10.70
N GLY A 100 8.55 -4.44 -11.35
CA GLY A 100 7.58 -4.62 -12.43
C GLY A 100 6.14 -4.87 -11.96
N ALA A 101 5.79 -4.53 -10.71
CA ALA A 101 4.41 -4.62 -10.26
C ALA A 101 3.59 -3.37 -10.59
N TRP A 102 2.32 -3.60 -10.93
CA TRP A 102 1.29 -2.58 -10.97
C TRP A 102 0.95 -2.15 -9.55
N VAL A 103 1.28 -0.91 -9.16
CA VAL A 103 0.96 -0.42 -7.81
C VAL A 103 -0.30 0.42 -7.80
N VAL A 104 -1.28 0.02 -6.97
CA VAL A 104 -2.50 0.78 -6.65
C VAL A 104 -2.36 1.37 -5.26
N SER A 105 -2.59 2.68 -5.12
CA SER A 105 -2.61 3.36 -3.81
C SER A 105 -3.96 4.07 -3.63
N PRO A 106 -4.94 3.43 -2.97
CA PRO A 106 -6.23 4.05 -2.69
C PRO A 106 -6.08 5.34 -1.86
N ALA A 107 -6.91 6.34 -2.14
CA ALA A 107 -6.93 7.55 -1.32
C ALA A 107 -7.46 7.21 0.08
N SER A 108 -6.58 7.28 1.09
CA SER A 108 -6.96 6.98 2.49
C SER A 108 -7.84 8.05 3.12
N PHE A 109 -7.90 9.26 2.54
CA PHE A 109 -8.63 10.41 3.08
C PHE A 109 -8.34 10.71 4.57
N GLY A 110 -7.20 10.29 5.10
CA GLY A 110 -6.84 10.40 6.51
C GLY A 110 -7.61 9.46 7.44
N VAL A 111 -8.22 8.40 6.92
CA VAL A 111 -8.79 7.31 7.73
C VAL A 111 -7.65 6.60 8.46
N GLY A 112 -7.77 6.52 9.78
CA GLY A 112 -6.80 5.83 10.63
C GLY A 112 -6.92 4.30 10.55
N LEU A 113 -5.86 3.59 10.94
CA LEU A 113 -5.80 2.13 10.87
C LEU A 113 -6.95 1.43 11.62
N LEU A 114 -7.36 1.99 12.76
CA LEU A 114 -8.39 1.41 13.64
C LEU A 114 -9.77 2.06 13.46
N GLU A 115 -9.95 2.92 12.45
CA GLU A 115 -11.21 3.61 12.20
C GLU A 115 -12.19 2.77 11.37
N PHE A 116 -12.54 1.59 11.87
CA PHE A 116 -13.41 0.63 11.17
C PHE A 116 -14.80 1.18 10.82
N HIS A 117 -15.28 2.20 11.53
CA HIS A 117 -16.53 2.90 11.19
C HIS A 117 -16.50 3.61 9.83
N GLN A 118 -15.32 3.84 9.24
CA GLN A 118 -15.15 4.41 7.90
C GLN A 118 -14.84 3.35 6.83
N MET A 119 -15.08 2.06 7.10
CA MET A 119 -14.78 0.96 6.18
C MET A 119 -15.42 1.16 4.79
N ASP A 120 -16.68 1.56 4.71
CA ASP A 120 -17.37 1.77 3.42
C ASP A 120 -16.66 2.80 2.54
N ARG A 121 -16.13 3.86 3.17
CA ARG A 121 -15.34 4.88 2.48
C ARG A 121 -14.05 4.30 1.92
N MET A 122 -13.38 3.42 2.66
CA MET A 122 -12.15 2.75 2.21
C MET A 122 -12.43 1.74 1.09
N VAL A 123 -13.56 1.03 1.15
CA VAL A 123 -14.02 0.16 0.06
C VAL A 123 -14.26 0.96 -1.21
N GLN A 124 -14.94 2.11 -1.12
CA GLN A 124 -15.18 2.99 -2.26
C GLN A 124 -13.87 3.55 -2.84
N ALA A 125 -12.95 3.99 -1.98
CA ALA A 125 -11.64 4.47 -2.40
C ALA A 125 -10.83 3.39 -3.14
N GLY A 126 -10.87 2.15 -2.63
CA GLY A 126 -10.24 1.00 -3.28
C GLY A 126 -10.84 0.71 -4.65
N ARG A 127 -12.17 0.70 -4.77
CA ARG A 127 -12.86 0.51 -6.05
C ARG A 127 -12.51 1.60 -7.07
N ALA A 128 -12.47 2.86 -6.65
CA ALA A 128 -12.09 3.96 -7.52
C ALA A 128 -10.63 3.82 -8.01
N ALA A 129 -9.71 3.49 -7.12
CA ALA A 129 -8.30 3.31 -7.45
C ALA A 129 -8.07 2.09 -8.38
N ALA A 130 -8.80 0.99 -8.16
CA ALA A 130 -8.75 -0.18 -9.02
C ALA A 130 -9.28 0.11 -10.44
N ARG A 131 -10.38 0.87 -10.58
CA ARG A 131 -10.90 1.28 -11.89
C ARG A 131 -9.89 2.14 -12.64
N ALA A 132 -9.33 3.15 -11.98
CA ALA A 132 -8.30 4.00 -12.59
C ALA A 132 -7.05 3.21 -13.04
N LEU A 133 -6.67 2.16 -12.29
CA LEU A 133 -5.61 1.25 -12.71
C LEU A 133 -5.99 0.52 -14.00
N LEU A 134 -7.17 -0.08 -14.04
CA LEU A 134 -7.64 -0.84 -15.20
C LEU A 134 -7.76 0.04 -16.44
N ASP A 135 -8.22 1.28 -16.29
CA ASP A 135 -8.29 2.25 -17.38
C ASP A 135 -6.89 2.56 -17.92
N ARG A 136 -5.89 2.78 -17.04
CA ARG A 136 -4.49 3.01 -17.43
C ARG A 136 -3.84 1.79 -18.10
N ALA A 137 -4.24 0.59 -17.68
CA ALA A 137 -3.76 -0.66 -18.26
C ALA A 137 -4.53 -1.05 -19.53
N ALA A 138 -5.50 -0.24 -19.99
CA ALA A 138 -6.43 -0.60 -21.05
C ALA A 138 -7.10 -1.98 -20.85
N GLY A 139 -7.28 -2.39 -19.60
CA GLY A 139 -7.80 -3.71 -19.21
C GLY A 139 -6.79 -4.87 -19.32
N ASP A 140 -5.57 -4.65 -19.81
CA ASP A 140 -4.52 -5.64 -19.92
C ASP A 140 -3.38 -5.38 -18.93
N LEU A 141 -3.33 -6.21 -17.88
CA LEU A 141 -2.28 -6.14 -16.86
C LEU A 141 -1.02 -6.91 -17.25
N THR A 142 -1.03 -7.63 -18.39
CA THR A 142 0.12 -8.40 -18.88
C THR A 142 1.08 -7.57 -19.73
N GLY A 143 0.65 -6.39 -20.18
CA GLY A 143 1.50 -5.43 -20.90
C GLY A 143 2.67 -4.93 -20.07
N ASP A 144 3.82 -4.73 -20.71
CA ASP A 144 5.05 -4.29 -20.05
C ASP A 144 4.90 -2.86 -19.53
N LEU A 145 5.31 -2.61 -18.27
CA LEU A 145 5.22 -1.29 -17.63
C LEU A 145 6.14 -0.24 -18.30
N GLY A 146 6.98 -0.68 -19.26
CA GLY A 146 7.95 0.13 -19.98
C GLY A 146 7.39 1.09 -21.04
N GLU A 147 6.17 0.92 -21.54
CA GLU A 147 5.70 1.73 -22.69
C GLU A 147 4.86 2.97 -22.33
N HIS A 148 4.44 3.15 -21.07
CA HIS A 148 3.50 4.23 -20.69
C HIS A 148 4.08 5.28 -19.73
N SER A 149 5.38 5.23 -19.42
CA SER A 149 6.04 6.19 -18.53
C SER A 149 6.74 7.36 -19.27
N GLY A 150 6.82 7.31 -20.61
CA GLY A 150 7.57 8.30 -21.41
C GLY A 150 6.77 9.55 -21.79
N THR A 151 5.46 9.44 -22.00
CA THR A 151 4.70 10.50 -22.68
C THR A 151 4.10 11.55 -21.74
N ASP A 152 3.77 11.17 -20.49
CA ASP A 152 3.03 12.07 -19.59
C ASP A 152 3.92 13.13 -18.91
N LEU A 153 5.24 12.90 -18.80
CA LEU A 153 6.16 13.84 -18.16
C LEU A 153 6.70 14.91 -19.13
N GLU A 154 6.79 14.62 -20.43
CA GLU A 154 7.20 15.62 -21.42
C GLU A 154 6.06 16.58 -21.81
N GLU A 155 4.81 16.10 -21.86
CA GLU A 155 3.67 16.95 -22.26
C GLU A 155 3.26 17.96 -21.16
N LEU A 156 3.45 17.61 -19.89
CA LEU A 156 3.22 18.50 -18.74
C LEU A 156 4.32 19.56 -18.55
N ALA A 157 5.55 19.32 -19.04
CA ALA A 157 6.64 20.28 -19.00
C ALA A 157 6.61 21.29 -20.17
N ALA A 158 6.01 20.91 -21.30
CA ALA A 158 5.97 21.72 -22.52
C ALA A 158 4.92 22.85 -22.50
N THR A 159 3.86 22.76 -21.70
CA THR A 159 2.70 23.67 -21.78
C THR A 159 2.74 24.80 -20.74
N GLY A 160 3.91 25.39 -20.48
CA GLY A 160 4.14 26.47 -19.50
C GLY A 160 3.23 27.70 -19.60
N ARG A 161 1.97 27.59 -19.16
CA ARG A 161 1.02 28.70 -18.99
C ARG A 161 0.50 28.73 -17.56
N GLN A 162 0.93 29.73 -16.80
CA GLN A 162 0.21 30.21 -15.63
C GLN A 162 -1.08 30.92 -16.07
N PRO A 163 -2.26 30.61 -15.50
CA PRO A 163 -3.43 31.45 -15.68
C PRO A 163 -3.30 32.70 -14.79
N ALA A 164 -3.39 33.86 -15.44
CA ALA A 164 -3.48 35.17 -14.78
C ALA A 164 -4.80 35.30 -14.01
N THR A 165 -4.74 35.81 -12.78
CA THR A 165 -5.93 36.31 -12.06
C THR A 165 -5.83 37.82 -11.91
N ARG A 166 -6.90 38.49 -12.35
CA ARG A 166 -7.22 39.91 -12.15
C ARG A 166 -7.33 40.27 -10.68
#